data_AF-A0A227J3C2-F1
#
_entry.id   AF-A0A227J3C2-F1
#
_cell.length_a   1.000
_cell.length_b   1.000
_cell.length_c   1.000
_cell.angle_alpha   90.00
_cell.angle_beta   90.00
_cell.angle_gamma   90.00
#
_symmetry.space_group_name_H-M   'P 1'
#
loop_
_entity.id
_entity.type
_entity.pdbx_description
1 polymer ?
#
loop_
_entity_poly.entity_id
_entity_poly.type
_entity_poly.pdbx_seq_one_letter_code
_entity_poly.pdbx_strand_id
1 'polypeptide(L)'
;YNVGASPIREALVQLSWSKYVKLAPQKGCWVAPVCKHELNDLYESLRMTASFLLKKAIMTGDENWELDVLTSYHKLSRVNLDQGFCWREWEERHYHFL
;
A
#
# COMPACT_ATOMS: atom_id res chain seq x y z
N TYR A 1 2.50 17.95 -18.79
CA TYR A 1 1.62 16.76 -18.79
C TYR A 1 1.02 16.59 -20.18
N ASN A 2 1.70 15.84 -21.05
CA ASN A 2 1.30 15.65 -22.45
C ASN A 2 0.74 14.23 -22.66
N VAL A 3 -0.43 13.96 -22.08
CA VAL A 3 -1.14 12.69 -22.23
C VAL A 3 -2.60 13.01 -22.55
N GLY A 4 -3.13 12.44 -23.63
CA GLY A 4 -4.51 12.68 -24.07
C GLY A 4 -5.54 12.25 -23.02
N ALA A 5 -6.77 12.74 -23.15
CA ALA A 5 -7.87 12.48 -22.20
C ALA A 5 -8.33 11.01 -22.09
N SER A 6 -7.82 10.12 -22.95
CA SER A 6 -8.21 8.69 -23.00
C SER A 6 -7.56 7.85 -21.90
N PRO A 7 -6.23 7.84 -21.70
CA PRO A 7 -5.59 7.09 -20.62
C PRO A 7 -6.00 7.53 -19.20
N ILE A 8 -6.34 8.81 -19.00
CA ILE A 8 -6.86 9.30 -17.71
C ILE A 8 -8.24 8.71 -17.43
N ARG A 9 -9.10 8.59 -18.44
CA ARG A 9 -10.43 8.00 -18.30
C ARG A 9 -10.34 6.51 -17.98
N GLU A 10 -9.43 5.79 -18.62
CA GLU A 10 -9.20 4.37 -18.35
C GLU A 10 -8.64 4.12 -16.94
N ALA A 11 -7.67 4.92 -16.48
CA ALA A 11 -7.16 4.85 -15.11
C ALA A 11 -8.26 5.15 -14.06
N LEU A 12 -9.13 6.13 -14.33
CA LEU A 12 -10.27 6.47 -13.46
C LEU A 12 -11.33 5.37 -13.44
N VAL A 13 -11.58 4.69 -14.56
CA VAL A 13 -12.51 3.55 -14.61
C VAL A 13 -11.92 2.36 -13.85
N GLN A 14 -10.63 2.07 -13.98
CA GLN A 14 -9.96 1.03 -13.19
C GLN A 14 -9.97 1.33 -11.67
N LEU A 15 -9.79 2.60 -11.28
CA LEU A 15 -9.89 3.03 -9.87
C LEU A 15 -11.33 3.01 -9.32
N SER A 16 -12.34 3.10 -10.19
CA SER A 16 -13.74 2.95 -9.77
C SER A 16 -14.09 1.50 -9.41
N TRP A 17 -13.37 0.51 -9.96
CA TRP A 17 -13.56 -0.91 -9.66
C TRP A 17 -13.00 -1.33 -8.29
N SER A 18 -12.05 -0.56 -7.75
CA SER A 18 -11.47 -0.78 -6.42
C SER A 18 -12.19 0.00 -5.30
N LYS A 19 -13.41 0.50 -5.56
CA LYS A 19 -14.26 1.31 -4.64
C LYS A 19 -13.65 2.65 -4.18
N TYR A 20 -12.49 3.06 -4.69
CA TYR A 20 -11.84 4.31 -4.29
C TYR A 20 -12.45 5.58 -4.93
N VAL A 21 -13.39 5.44 -5.87
CA VAL A 21 -13.95 6.57 -6.64
C VAL A 21 -15.44 6.38 -6.94
N LYS A 22 -16.27 7.41 -6.71
CA LYS A 22 -17.65 7.48 -7.24
C LYS A 22 -17.67 8.28 -8.55
N LEU A 23 -18.15 7.66 -9.63
CA LEU A 23 -18.41 8.33 -10.90
C LEU A 23 -19.83 8.90 -10.89
N ALA A 24 -19.97 10.22 -10.89
CA ALA A 24 -21.25 10.90 -11.10
C ALA A 24 -21.32 11.38 -12.56
N PRO A 25 -22.33 10.98 -13.36
CA PRO A 25 -22.46 11.44 -14.73
C PRO A 25 -22.58 12.98 -14.76
N GLN A 26 -21.79 13.62 -15.62
CA GLN A 26 -21.76 15.08 -15.89
C GLN A 26 -21.22 16.02 -14.78
N LYS A 27 -20.59 15.54 -13.69
CA LYS A 27 -20.02 16.43 -12.63
C LYS A 27 -18.60 16.10 -12.15
N GLY A 28 -17.86 15.26 -12.87
CA GLY A 28 -16.47 14.91 -12.54
C GLY A 28 -16.32 13.67 -11.66
N CYS A 29 -15.09 13.43 -11.21
CA CYS A 29 -14.67 12.26 -10.43
C CYS A 29 -14.37 12.69 -8.99
N TRP A 30 -14.92 11.98 -8.01
CA TRP A 30 -14.70 12.26 -6.58
C TRP A 30 -14.09 11.03 -5.92
N VAL A 31 -13.04 11.24 -5.12
CA VAL A 31 -12.49 10.23 -4.21
C VAL A 31 -13.63 9.76 -3.31
N ALA A 32 -13.84 8.45 -3.21
CA ALA A 32 -14.86 7.90 -2.35
C ALA A 32 -14.62 8.36 -0.91
N PRO A 33 -15.64 8.85 -0.19
CA PRO A 33 -15.47 9.23 1.20
C PRO A 33 -15.06 7.99 2.00
N VAL A 34 -14.00 8.10 2.80
CA VAL A 34 -13.54 7.03 3.68
C VAL A 34 -14.65 6.74 4.70
N CYS A 35 -15.25 5.56 4.61
CA CYS A 35 -16.24 5.09 5.57
C CYS A 35 -15.55 4.36 6.71
N LYS A 36 -15.79 4.78 7.96
CA LYS A 36 -15.22 4.12 9.14
C LYS A 36 -15.60 2.63 9.22
N HIS A 37 -16.80 2.27 8.80
CA HIS A 37 -17.25 0.87 8.77
C HIS A 37 -16.46 0.05 7.76
N GLU A 38 -16.33 0.53 6.51
CA GLU A 38 -15.55 -0.16 5.48
C GLU A 38 -14.07 -0.27 5.86
N LEU A 39 -13.52 0.76 6.52
CA LEU A 39 -12.16 0.74 7.03
C LEU A 39 -11.98 -0.33 8.13
N ASN A 40 -12.94 -0.42 9.06
CA ASN A 40 -12.92 -1.45 10.10
C ASN A 40 -13.00 -2.86 9.51
N ASP A 41 -13.92 -3.08 8.56
CA ASP A 41 -14.09 -4.37 7.90
C ASP A 41 -12.81 -4.78 7.14
N LEU A 42 -12.14 -3.81 6.49
CA LEU A 42 -10.84 -4.01 5.86
C LEU A 42 -9.78 -4.42 6.88
N TYR A 43 -9.67 -3.71 8.01
CA TYR A 43 -8.71 -4.03 9.06
C TYR A 43 -8.97 -5.40 9.70
N GLU A 44 -10.23 -5.78 9.92
CA GLU A 44 -10.56 -7.11 10.43
C GLU A 44 -10.14 -8.20 9.45
N SER A 45 -10.43 -8.01 8.16
CA SER A 45 -10.06 -8.94 7.09
C SER A 45 -8.53 -9.08 6.97
N LEU A 46 -7.82 -7.96 7.02
CA LEU A 46 -6.35 -7.94 7.04
C LEU A 46 -5.80 -8.61 8.28
N ARG A 47 -6.35 -8.36 9.47
CA ARG A 47 -5.89 -8.97 10.72
C ARG A 47 -6.01 -10.49 10.69
N MET A 48 -7.12 -11.02 10.20
CA MET A 48 -7.33 -12.46 10.07
C MET A 48 -6.34 -13.07 9.07
N THR A 49 -6.21 -12.45 7.90
CA THR A 49 -5.36 -12.97 6.81
C THR A 49 -3.87 -12.86 7.15
N ALA A 50 -3.43 -11.70 7.65
CA ALA A 50 -2.04 -11.45 8.03
C ALA A 50 -1.56 -12.39 9.14
N SER A 51 -2.40 -12.67 10.13
CA SER A 51 -2.05 -13.62 11.20
C SER A 51 -1.76 -15.02 10.66
N PHE A 52 -2.58 -15.50 9.72
CA PHE A 52 -2.37 -16.79 9.08
C PHE A 52 -1.15 -16.78 8.16
N LEU A 53 -1.02 -15.77 7.29
CA LEU A 53 0.08 -15.66 6.34
C LEU A 53 1.43 -15.49 7.03
N LEU A 54 1.50 -14.68 8.09
CA LEU A 54 2.73 -14.48 8.86
C LEU A 54 3.21 -15.78 9.50
N LYS A 55 2.30 -16.54 10.14
CA LYS A 55 2.64 -17.85 10.69
C LYS A 55 3.16 -18.79 9.62
N LYS A 56 2.47 -18.84 8.47
CA LYS A 56 2.87 -19.68 7.35
C LYS A 56 4.26 -19.29 6.84
N ALA A 57 4.52 -17.99 6.63
CA ALA A 57 5.80 -17.47 6.17
C ALA A 57 6.94 -17.87 7.11
N ILE A 58 6.75 -17.72 8.43
CA ILE A 58 7.74 -18.13 9.44
C ILE A 58 7.99 -19.65 9.38
N MET A 59 6.93 -20.47 9.22
CA MET A 59 7.08 -21.92 9.19
C MET A 59 7.74 -22.45 7.90
N THR A 60 7.61 -21.73 6.79
CA THR A 60 8.14 -22.14 5.48
C THR A 60 9.43 -21.43 5.08
N GLY A 61 9.80 -20.37 5.79
CA GLY A 61 10.97 -19.56 5.51
C GLY A 61 12.26 -20.32 5.77
N ASP A 62 13.25 -20.10 4.91
CA ASP A 62 14.61 -20.55 5.09
C ASP A 62 15.47 -19.47 5.77
N GLU A 63 16.74 -19.78 6.04
CA GLU A 63 17.68 -18.84 6.66
C GLU A 63 17.87 -17.56 5.81
N ASN A 64 17.86 -17.67 4.48
CA ASN A 64 17.99 -16.53 3.59
C ASN A 64 16.80 -15.58 3.72
N TRP A 65 15.58 -16.12 3.73
CA TRP A 65 14.37 -15.34 3.95
C TRP A 65 14.40 -14.59 5.29
N GLU A 66 14.84 -15.26 6.37
CA GLU A 66 14.93 -14.63 7.69
C GLU A 66 15.95 -13.48 7.70
N LEU A 67 17.12 -13.68 7.10
CA LEU A 67 18.16 -12.65 6.98
C LEU A 67 17.69 -11.45 6.14
N ASP A 68 16.94 -11.68 5.07
CA ASP A 68 16.39 -10.62 4.21
C ASP A 68 15.37 -9.76 4.98
N VAL A 69 14.48 -10.40 5.74
CA VAL A 69 13.50 -9.69 6.60
C VAL A 69 14.22 -8.86 7.67
N LEU A 70 15.22 -9.43 8.35
CA LEU A 70 15.99 -8.71 9.37
C LEU A 70 16.77 -7.53 8.78
N THR A 71 17.39 -7.73 7.62
CA THR A 71 18.24 -6.71 6.98
C THR A 71 17.40 -5.56 6.45
N SER A 72 16.27 -5.84 5.79
CA SER A 72 15.34 -4.82 5.28
C SER A 72 14.73 -4.02 6.44
N TYR A 73 14.31 -4.69 7.52
CA TYR A 73 13.83 -4.03 8.74
C TYR A 73 14.90 -3.11 9.35
N HIS A 74 16.13 -3.61 9.51
CA HIS A 74 17.22 -2.82 10.09
C HIS A 74 17.49 -1.57 9.22
N LYS A 75 17.55 -1.70 7.90
CA LYS A 75 17.72 -0.55 6.98
C LYS A 75 16.61 0.48 7.13
N LEU A 76 15.35 0.04 7.19
CA LEU A 76 14.20 0.92 7.37
C LEU A 76 14.22 1.63 8.73
N SER A 77 14.54 0.91 9.82
CA SER A 77 14.62 1.47 11.17
C SER A 77 15.70 2.54 11.34
N ARG A 78 16.71 2.55 10.46
CA ARG A 78 17.81 3.52 10.44
C ARG A 78 17.51 4.77 9.62
N VAL A 79 16.34 4.87 8.98
CA VAL A 79 15.95 6.10 8.28
C VAL A 79 15.76 7.20 9.32
N ASN A 80 16.48 8.30 9.14
CA ASN A 80 16.36 9.47 10.02
C ASN A 80 15.09 10.24 9.68
N LEU A 81 14.15 10.32 10.63
CA LEU A 81 12.87 11.01 10.49
C LEU A 81 12.93 12.51 10.87
N ASP A 82 14.08 13.00 11.32
CA ASP A 82 14.28 14.38 11.74
C ASP A 82 14.74 15.29 10.57
N GLN A 83 15.44 16.39 10.87
CA GLN A 83 15.91 17.34 9.86
C GLN A 83 16.83 16.66 8.84
N GLY A 84 16.40 16.62 7.59
CA GLY A 84 17.05 15.88 6.51
C GLY A 84 16.28 14.66 6.00
N PHE A 85 15.03 14.43 6.46
CA PHE A 85 14.18 13.34 6.00
C PHE A 85 14.07 13.28 4.46
N CYS A 86 14.63 12.22 3.89
CA CYS A 86 14.56 11.94 2.46
C CYS A 86 13.39 11.00 2.19
N TRP A 87 12.29 11.55 1.67
CA TRP A 87 11.08 10.77 1.33
C TRP A 87 11.37 9.60 0.39
N ARG A 88 12.28 9.80 -0.58
CA ARG A 88 12.65 8.77 -1.55
C ARG A 88 13.43 7.62 -0.90
N GLU A 89 14.35 7.93 0.01
CA GLU A 89 15.11 6.91 0.75
C GLU A 89 14.20 6.10 1.67
N TRP A 90 13.25 6.77 2.32
CA TRP A 90 12.24 6.09 3.15
C TRP A 90 11.37 5.17 2.30
N GLU A 91 10.84 5.66 1.17
CA GLU A 91 9.98 4.90 0.26
C GLU A 91 10.69 3.65 -0.29
N GLU A 92 11.95 3.78 -0.73
CA GLU A 92 12.75 2.67 -1.24
C GLU A 92 12.98 1.60 -0.17
N ARG A 93 13.36 1.99 1.05
CA ARG A 93 13.59 1.04 2.15
C ARG A 93 12.30 0.41 2.66
N HIS A 94 11.21 1.16 2.64
CA HIS A 94 9.89 0.67 3.00
C HIS A 94 9.39 -0.35 1.97
N TYR A 95 9.61 -0.10 0.68
CA TYR A 95 9.32 -1.06 -0.40
C TYR A 95 10.14 -2.34 -0.28
N HIS A 96 11.39 -2.27 0.18
CA HIS A 96 12.21 -3.47 0.40
C HIS A 96 11.82 -4.29 1.63
N PHE A 97 11.06 -3.72 2.57
CA PHE A 97 10.61 -4.41 3.78
C PHE A 97 9.22 -5.05 3.61
N LEU A 98 8.35 -4.46 2.79
CA LEU A 98 7.00 -4.96 2.50
C LEU A 98 6.97 -6.01 1.39
#